data_AF-A0A925RTL4-F1
#
_entry.id   AF-A0A925RTL4-F1
#
_cell.length_a   1.000
_cell.length_b   1.000
_cell.length_c   1.000
_cell.angle_alpha   90.00
_cell.angle_beta   90.00
_cell.angle_gamma   90.00
#
_symmetry.space_group_name_H-M   'P 1'
#
loop_
_entity.id
_entity.type
_entity.pdbx_description
1 polymer ?
#
loop_
_entity_poly.entity_id
_entity_poly.type
_entity_poly.pdbx_seq_one_letter_code
_entity_poly.pdbx_strand_id
1 'polypeptide(L)'
;MRPTAIKLRTQSHVLEVSFDDGSCFELPFEYLRVYSPSAEVRGHGAGQETLQIGKQNVQIAKVEPVGHYAVRLVFDDGHDSGLYTWAYLHELGSEQPTKWQHYLARLADLGISYPTLTAPVIAARK
;
A
#
# COMPACT_ATOMS: atom_id res chain seq x y z
N MET A 1 13.72 -11.95 9.56
CA MET A 1 12.25 -11.93 9.72
C MET A 1 11.61 -12.73 8.60
N ARG A 2 10.67 -13.62 8.95
CA ARG A 2 9.85 -14.42 8.05
C ARG A 2 8.40 -14.35 8.54
N PRO A 3 7.43 -14.31 7.63
CA PRO A 3 6.03 -14.40 8.03
C PRO A 3 5.73 -15.82 8.55
N THR A 4 4.97 -15.89 9.63
CA THR A 4 4.39 -17.13 10.17
C THR A 4 2.96 -17.33 9.69
N ALA A 5 2.24 -16.25 9.38
CA ALA A 5 0.91 -16.28 8.79
C ALA A 5 0.66 -15.05 7.93
N ILE A 6 -0.09 -15.24 6.84
CA ILE A 6 -0.63 -14.16 6.00
C ILE A 6 -2.12 -14.46 5.80
N LYS A 7 -3.00 -13.55 6.21
CA LYS A 7 -4.45 -13.72 6.06
C LYS A 7 -5.04 -12.54 5.30
N LEU A 8 -5.79 -12.85 4.26
CA LEU A 8 -6.53 -11.87 3.49
C LEU A 8 -7.94 -11.71 4.09
N ARG A 9 -8.18 -10.59 4.77
CA ARG A 9 -9.49 -10.26 5.36
C ARG A 9 -10.26 -9.32 4.42
N THR A 10 -10.88 -9.92 3.41
CA THR A 10 -11.57 -9.17 2.33
C THR A 10 -12.75 -8.32 2.82
N GLN A 11 -13.52 -8.77 3.81
CA GLN A 11 -14.65 -7.98 4.36
C GLN A 11 -14.20 -6.71 5.08
N SER A 12 -13.01 -6.74 5.70
CA SER A 12 -12.45 -5.61 6.46
C SER A 12 -11.41 -4.82 5.66
N HIS A 13 -11.14 -5.22 4.41
CA HIS A 13 -10.11 -4.63 3.53
C HIS A 13 -8.71 -4.61 4.18
N VAL A 14 -8.34 -5.70 4.87
CA VAL A 14 -7.08 -5.80 5.63
C VAL A 14 -6.29 -7.04 5.22
N LEU A 15 -4.99 -6.87 5.03
CA LEU A 15 -4.02 -7.95 5.00
C LEU A 15 -3.39 -8.06 6.39
N GLU A 16 -3.66 -9.15 7.10
CA GLU A 16 -3.03 -9.46 8.38
C GLU A 16 -1.75 -10.25 8.11
N VAL A 17 -0.62 -9.78 8.66
CA VAL A 17 0.69 -10.44 8.53
C VAL A 17 1.29 -10.64 9.92
N SER A 18 1.56 -11.90 10.26
CA SER A 18 2.25 -12.27 11.51
C SER A 18 3.68 -12.72 11.19
N PHE A 19 4.64 -12.35 12.04
CA PHE A 19 6.06 -12.65 11.88
C PHE A 19 6.61 -13.55 12.99
N ASP A 20 7.77 -14.16 12.75
CA ASP A 20 8.43 -15.07 13.71
C ASP A 20 8.93 -14.38 14.99
N ASP A 21 9.10 -13.05 14.93
CA ASP A 21 9.46 -12.19 16.07
C ASP A 21 8.26 -11.93 17.02
N GLY A 22 7.06 -12.41 16.68
CA GLY A 22 5.83 -12.19 17.45
C GLY A 22 5.06 -10.93 17.03
N SER A 23 5.65 -10.09 16.17
CA SER A 23 4.97 -8.94 15.57
C SER A 23 3.80 -9.37 14.68
N CYS A 24 2.66 -8.68 14.81
CA CYS A 24 1.47 -8.87 13.99
C CYS A 24 0.98 -7.50 13.50
N PHE A 25 0.76 -7.38 12.20
CA PHE A 25 0.33 -6.13 11.58
C PHE A 25 -0.95 -6.30 10.78
N GLU A 26 -1.83 -5.33 10.91
CA GLU A 26 -3.03 -5.18 10.10
C GLU A 26 -2.78 -4.07 9.07
N LEU A 27 -2.64 -4.46 7.80
CA LEU A 27 -2.29 -3.55 6.71
C LEU A 27 -3.52 -3.33 5.83
N PRO A 28 -4.14 -2.14 5.84
CA PRO A 28 -5.27 -1.83 4.96
C PRO A 28 -4.90 -1.96 3.49
N PHE A 29 -5.83 -2.40 2.65
CA PHE A 29 -5.60 -2.57 1.21
C PHE A 29 -5.23 -1.25 0.52
N GLU A 30 -5.90 -0.15 0.88
CA GLU A 30 -5.54 1.19 0.41
C GLU A 30 -4.08 1.51 0.75
N TYR A 31 -3.69 1.31 2.01
CA TYR A 31 -2.35 1.61 2.48
C TYR A 31 -1.29 0.81 1.70
N LEU A 32 -1.53 -0.48 1.49
CA LEU A 32 -0.67 -1.31 0.65
C LEU A 32 -0.59 -0.79 -0.79
N ARG A 33 -1.72 -0.36 -1.36
CA ARG A 33 -1.79 0.10 -2.75
C ARG A 33 -1.10 1.44 -2.97
N VAL A 34 -1.25 2.39 -2.05
CA VAL A 34 -0.61 3.71 -2.15
C VAL A 34 0.89 3.65 -1.85
N TYR A 35 1.33 2.66 -1.07
CA TYR A 35 2.74 2.32 -0.84
C TYR A 35 3.21 1.10 -1.65
N SER A 36 2.62 0.85 -2.83
CA SER A 36 3.06 -0.28 -3.63
C SER A 36 4.54 -0.14 -4.04
N PRO A 37 5.35 -1.19 -3.96
CA PRO A 37 6.77 -1.14 -4.28
C PRO A 37 7.09 -1.13 -5.79
N SER A 38 6.07 -1.14 -6.67
CA SER A 38 6.28 -1.16 -8.12
C SER A 38 6.93 0.12 -8.66
N ALA A 39 7.67 0.00 -9.77
CA ALA A 39 8.34 1.11 -10.45
C ALA A 39 7.39 2.25 -10.84
N GLU A 40 6.12 1.94 -11.13
CA GLU A 40 5.08 2.92 -11.42
C GLU A 40 4.75 3.83 -10.22
N VAL A 41 4.86 3.30 -9.00
CA VAL A 41 4.57 4.04 -7.77
C VAL A 41 5.83 4.69 -7.20
N ARG A 42 6.97 3.99 -7.26
CA ARG A 42 8.25 4.51 -6.72
C ARG A 42 8.98 5.49 -7.65
N GLY A 43 8.69 5.49 -8.95
CA GLY A 43 9.48 6.23 -9.93
C GLY A 43 10.93 5.73 -10.01
N HIS A 44 11.78 6.45 -10.74
CA HIS A 44 13.20 6.12 -10.93
C HIS A 44 14.14 6.81 -9.91
N GLY A 45 13.62 7.30 -8.78
CA GLY A 45 14.41 7.96 -7.73
C GLY A 45 13.55 8.61 -6.64
N ALA A 46 14.17 8.96 -5.51
CA ALA A 46 13.52 9.65 -4.40
C ALA A 46 12.85 10.96 -4.89
N GLY A 47 11.53 11.09 -4.66
CA GLY A 47 10.75 12.26 -5.09
C GLY A 47 10.11 12.16 -6.49
N GLN A 48 10.32 11.07 -7.24
CA GLN A 48 9.59 10.78 -8.49
C GLN A 48 8.37 9.86 -8.27
N GLU A 49 8.02 9.62 -7.01
CA GLU A 49 6.93 8.75 -6.61
C GLU A 49 5.59 9.37 -7.04
N THR A 50 4.83 8.64 -7.85
CA THR A 50 3.49 9.10 -8.26
C THR A 50 2.52 8.81 -7.13
N LEU A 51 2.02 9.88 -6.49
CA LEU A 51 1.03 9.77 -5.42
C LEU A 51 -0.22 9.08 -5.96
N GLN A 52 -0.51 7.89 -5.45
CA GLN A 52 -1.71 7.15 -5.79
C GLN A 52 -2.87 7.71 -4.95
N ILE A 53 -3.96 8.08 -5.58
CA ILE A 53 -5.13 8.70 -4.93
C ILE A 53 -6.40 7.92 -5.29
N GLY A 54 -7.46 8.07 -4.48
CA GLY A 54 -8.76 7.44 -4.80
C GLY A 54 -8.75 5.92 -4.62
N LYS A 55 -7.86 5.36 -3.79
CA LYS A 55 -7.68 3.91 -3.60
C LYS A 55 -8.36 3.36 -2.34
N GLN A 56 -9.21 4.13 -1.68
CA GLN A 56 -9.89 3.73 -0.43
C GLN A 56 -10.73 2.45 -0.55
N ASN A 57 -11.27 2.18 -1.74
CA ASN A 57 -12.12 1.02 -1.99
C ASN A 57 -11.37 -0.15 -2.68
N VAL A 58 -10.07 -0.01 -2.93
CA VAL A 58 -9.31 -1.02 -3.69
C VAL A 58 -9.38 -2.38 -3.00
N GLN A 59 -9.62 -3.43 -3.78
CA GLN A 59 -9.56 -4.81 -3.30
C GLN A 59 -8.25 -5.48 -3.66
N ILE A 60 -7.78 -6.38 -2.80
CA ILE A 60 -6.78 -7.38 -3.19
C ILE A 60 -7.54 -8.62 -3.65
N ALA A 61 -7.49 -8.89 -4.95
CA ALA A 61 -8.12 -10.05 -5.55
C ALA A 61 -7.35 -11.34 -5.24
N LYS A 62 -6.02 -11.28 -5.21
CA LYS A 62 -5.15 -12.43 -4.94
C LYS A 62 -3.86 -12.04 -4.22
N VAL A 63 -3.37 -12.99 -3.44
CA VAL A 63 -2.04 -12.97 -2.82
C VAL A 63 -1.29 -14.19 -3.33
N GLU A 64 -0.18 -13.97 -4.03
CA GLU A 64 0.60 -15.04 -4.64
C GLU A 64 2.00 -15.09 -4.03
N PRO A 65 2.44 -16.26 -3.52
CA PRO A 65 3.79 -16.40 -3.01
C PRO A 65 4.82 -16.28 -4.14
N VAL A 66 5.90 -15.55 -3.88
CA VAL A 66 7.03 -15.41 -4.80
C VAL A 66 8.29 -15.91 -4.12
N GLY A 67 8.68 -17.14 -4.47
CA GLY A 67 9.77 -17.84 -3.83
C GLY A 67 9.57 -17.93 -2.31
N HIS A 68 10.62 -17.62 -1.56
CA HIS A 68 10.61 -17.66 -0.08
C HIS A 68 10.81 -16.27 0.56
N TYR A 69 10.67 -15.18 -0.20
CA TYR A 69 11.08 -13.83 0.25
C TYR A 69 10.01 -12.74 0.09
N ALA A 70 8.93 -13.00 -0.64
CA ALA A 70 7.90 -12.01 -0.94
C ALA A 70 6.54 -12.64 -1.26
N VAL A 71 5.51 -11.78 -1.25
CA VAL A 71 4.25 -12.02 -1.95
C VAL A 71 4.02 -10.98 -3.03
N ARG A 72 3.36 -11.39 -4.11
CA ARG A 72 2.74 -10.50 -5.08
C ARG A 72 1.30 -10.25 -4.65
N LEU A 73 0.91 -8.98 -4.58
CA LEU A 73 -0.47 -8.59 -4.33
C LEU A 73 -1.11 -8.16 -5.66
N VAL A 74 -2.20 -8.83 -6.03
CA VAL A 74 -2.99 -8.52 -7.23
C VAL A 74 -4.20 -7.73 -6.79
N PHE A 75 -4.25 -6.46 -7.17
CA PHE A 75 -5.33 -5.53 -6.86
C PHE A 75 -6.39 -5.51 -7.96
N ASP A 76 -7.64 -5.22 -7.60
CA ASP A 76 -8.75 -5.18 -8.56
C ASP A 76 -8.73 -3.91 -9.45
N ASP A 77 -7.96 -2.88 -9.09
CA ASP A 77 -7.76 -1.69 -9.92
C ASP A 77 -6.83 -1.92 -11.13
N GLY A 78 -6.52 -3.19 -11.43
CA GLY A 78 -5.63 -3.60 -12.52
C GLY A 78 -4.14 -3.59 -12.16
N HIS A 79 -3.79 -3.31 -10.90
CA HIS A 79 -2.40 -3.33 -10.44
C HIS A 79 -2.00 -4.73 -9.95
N ASP A 80 -1.13 -5.42 -10.68
CA ASP A 80 -0.69 -6.78 -10.32
C ASP A 80 0.84 -6.95 -10.17
N SER A 81 1.61 -5.88 -10.32
CA SER A 81 3.09 -5.92 -10.30
C SER A 81 3.71 -5.69 -8.92
N GLY A 82 2.93 -5.46 -7.87
CA GLY A 82 3.41 -5.12 -6.54
C GLY A 82 4.06 -6.32 -5.85
N LEU A 83 5.39 -6.34 -5.75
CA LEU A 83 6.15 -7.38 -5.05
C LEU A 83 6.53 -6.93 -3.63
N TYR A 84 5.79 -7.43 -2.64
CA TYR A 84 5.94 -7.09 -1.23
C TYR A 84 6.86 -8.10 -0.55
N THR A 85 8.12 -7.71 -0.36
CA THR A 85 9.08 -8.52 0.40
C THR A 85 8.70 -8.60 1.88
N TRP A 86 9.14 -9.65 2.58
CA TRP A 86 8.89 -9.78 4.03
C TRP A 86 9.41 -8.59 4.83
N ALA A 87 10.60 -8.11 4.46
CA ALA A 87 11.18 -6.92 5.06
C ALA A 87 10.31 -5.69 4.83
N TYR A 88 9.76 -5.53 3.63
CA TYR A 88 8.93 -4.38 3.31
C TYR A 88 7.55 -4.44 3.99
N LEU A 89 6.91 -5.61 4.06
CA LEU A 89 5.66 -5.75 4.83
C LEU A 89 5.85 -5.44 6.31
N HIS A 90 6.99 -5.85 6.87
CA HIS A 90 7.32 -5.54 8.26
C HIS A 90 7.59 -4.04 8.46
N GLU A 91 8.31 -3.39 7.55
CA GLU A 91 8.52 -1.94 7.55
C GLU A 91 7.18 -1.21 7.48
N LEU A 92 6.32 -1.58 6.53
CA LEU A 92 4.99 -1.00 6.35
C LEU A 92 4.14 -1.13 7.61
N GLY A 93 4.23 -2.25 8.33
CA GLY A 93 3.53 -2.46 9.60
C GLY A 93 4.12 -1.66 10.76
N SER A 94 5.45 -1.68 10.91
CA SER A 94 6.15 -1.02 12.01
C SER A 94 6.10 0.51 11.91
N GLU A 95 6.07 1.05 10.70
CA GLU A 95 6.06 2.48 10.43
C GLU A 95 4.70 3.00 9.95
N GLN A 96 3.64 2.19 10.07
CA GLN A 96 2.31 2.52 9.55
C GLN A 96 1.82 3.92 9.94
N PRO A 97 1.88 4.36 11.22
CA PRO A 97 1.40 5.68 11.60
C PRO A 97 2.18 6.80 10.91
N THR A 98 3.50 6.68 10.84
CA THR A 98 4.40 7.67 10.25
C THR A 98 4.20 7.77 8.73
N LYS A 99 4.20 6.63 8.04
CA LYS A 99 3.98 6.60 6.59
C LYS A 99 2.57 7.09 6.27
N TRP A 100 1.54 6.64 6.99
CA TRP A 100 0.18 7.12 6.75
C TRP A 100 0.03 8.63 6.92
N GLN A 101 0.62 9.20 7.98
CA GLN A 101 0.63 10.65 8.16
C GLN A 101 1.36 11.38 7.03
N HIS A 102 2.46 10.81 6.52
CA HIS A 102 3.17 11.34 5.35
C HIS A 102 2.30 11.35 4.09
N TYR A 103 1.56 10.27 3.83
CA TYR A 103 0.59 10.21 2.72
C TYR A 103 -0.49 11.30 2.84
N LEU A 104 -1.10 11.45 4.02
CA LEU A 104 -2.10 12.49 4.27
C LEU A 104 -1.55 13.92 4.09
N ALA A 105 -0.31 14.16 4.52
CA ALA A 105 0.36 15.45 4.32
C ALA A 105 0.57 15.75 2.82
N ARG A 106 0.94 14.74 2.03
CA ARG A 106 1.09 14.86 0.57
C ARG A 106 -0.25 15.15 -0.12
N LEU A 107 -1.34 14.55 0.32
CA LEU A 107 -2.68 14.89 -0.17
C LEU A 107 -3.03 16.35 0.12
N ALA A 108 -2.76 16.80 1.36
CA ALA A 108 -3.05 18.16 1.79
C ALA A 108 -2.23 19.22 1.02
N ASP A 109 -0.95 18.96 0.75
CA ASP A 109 -0.08 19.83 -0.07
C ASP A 109 -0.63 20.06 -1.48
N LEU A 110 -1.27 19.02 -2.04
CA LEU A 110 -1.94 19.08 -3.35
C LEU A 110 -3.38 19.61 -3.28
N GLY A 111 -3.88 19.98 -2.09
CA GLY A 111 -5.26 20.42 -1.88
C GLY A 111 -6.31 19.32 -2.04
N ILE A 112 -5.91 18.05 -1.94
CA ILE A 112 -6.79 16.90 -2.05
C ILE A 112 -7.31 16.53 -0.66
N SER A 113 -8.64 16.45 -0.49
CA SER A 113 -9.25 16.01 0.77
C SER A 113 -9.22 14.48 0.92
N TYR A 114 -9.09 14.02 2.17
CA TYR A 114 -9.24 12.62 2.56
C TYR A 114 -10.50 12.43 3.42
N PRO A 115 -11.33 11.40 3.18
CA PRO A 115 -11.23 10.45 2.07
C PRO A 115 -11.48 11.16 0.73
N THR A 116 -10.71 10.78 -0.29
CA THR A 116 -10.88 11.27 -1.66
C THR A 116 -12.12 10.63 -2.29
N LEU A 117 -13.31 11.15 -1.95
CA LEU A 117 -14.60 10.61 -2.38
C LEU A 117 -14.90 10.84 -3.88
N THR A 118 -14.04 11.57 -4.57
CA THR A 118 -14.15 11.90 -6.00
C THR A 118 -12.74 12.07 -6.55
N ALA A 119 -12.47 11.58 -7.78
CA ALA A 119 -11.21 11.89 -8.45
C ALA A 119 -11.05 13.42 -8.50
N PRO A 120 -9.97 14.00 -7.95
CA PRO A 120 -9.83 15.44 -7.94
C PRO A 120 -9.75 15.91 -9.40
N VAL A 121 -10.56 16.92 -9.74
CA VAL A 121 -10.31 17.72 -10.93
C VAL A 121 -9.02 18.49 -10.61
N ILE A 122 -7.88 17.97 -11.06
CA ILE A 122 -6.60 18.65 -10.91
C ILE A 122 -6.70 19.89 -11.81
N ALA A 123 -7.05 21.03 -11.23
CA ALA A 123 -7.01 22.29 -11.93
C ALA A 123 -5.54 22.56 -12.28
N ALA A 124 -5.17 22.35 -13.54
CA ALA A 124 -3.87 22.70 -14.06
C ALA A 124 -3.64 24.20 -13.76
N ARG A 125 -2.74 24.49 -12.83
CA ARG A 125 -2.30 25.87 -12.57
C ARG A 125 -1.50 26.32 -13.79
N LYS A 126 -2.02 27.37 -14.44
CA LYS A 126 -1.41 28.10 -15.56
C LYS A 126 -0.20 28.91 -15.09
#